data_AF-A0A554JG32-F1
#
_entry.id   AF-A0A554JG32-F1
#
_cell.length_a   1.000
_cell.length_b   1.000
_cell.length_c   1.000
_cell.angle_alpha   90.00
_cell.angle_beta   90.00
_cell.angle_gamma   90.00
#
_symmetry.space_group_name_H-M   'P 1'
#
loop_
_entity.id
_entity.type
_entity.pdbx_description
1 polymer ?
#
loop_
_entity_poly.entity_id
_entity_poly.type
_entity_poly.pdbx_seq_one_letter_code
_entity_poly.pdbx_strand_id
1 'polypeptide(L)'
;YICMRKIINSYQKAKIALAAMEKDKTFAELASVHEVHPSQISDWKKILEKEAYTLFSSGSRSKEEKRVAELERMIGQREAEIEWLKKISHFLPSQKKS
;
A
#
# COMPACT_ATOMS: atom_id res chain seq x y z
N TYR A 1 -14.70 0.48 -27.16
CA TYR A 1 -15.36 0.23 -25.86
C TYR A 1 -14.38 0.57 -24.75
N ILE A 2 -14.57 1.71 -24.08
CA ILE A 2 -13.74 2.12 -22.95
C ILE A 2 -14.04 1.16 -21.81
N CYS A 3 -13.07 0.31 -21.47
CA CYS A 3 -13.24 -0.75 -20.49
C CYS A 3 -13.44 -0.12 -19.10
N MET A 4 -14.66 -0.21 -18.58
CA MET A 4 -15.05 0.32 -17.28
C MET A 4 -14.24 -0.41 -16.20
N ARG A 5 -13.48 0.34 -15.38
CA ARG A 5 -12.59 -0.24 -14.37
C ARG A 5 -13.45 -0.78 -13.21
N LYS A 6 -13.84 -2.06 -13.28
CA LYS A 6 -14.57 -2.73 -12.20
C LYS A 6 -13.71 -2.76 -10.93
N ILE A 7 -14.26 -2.28 -9.81
CA ILE A 7 -13.58 -2.31 -8.51
C ILE A 7 -13.68 -3.74 -7.97
N ILE A 8 -12.56 -4.47 -8.03
CA ILE A 8 -12.47 -5.84 -7.52
C ILE A 8 -11.77 -5.84 -6.16
N ASN A 9 -12.39 -6.54 -5.20
CA ASN A 9 -11.85 -6.72 -3.87
C ASN A 9 -10.54 -7.54 -3.89
N SER A 10 -9.63 -7.32 -2.95
CA SER A 10 -8.37 -8.05 -2.80
C SER A 10 -8.56 -9.57 -2.75
N TYR A 11 -9.60 -10.05 -2.04
CA TYR A 11 -9.95 -11.47 -2.01
C TYR A 11 -10.28 -12.05 -3.40
N GLN A 12 -11.07 -11.32 -4.18
CA GLN A 12 -11.45 -11.76 -5.53
C GLN A 12 -10.25 -11.74 -6.48
N LYS A 13 -9.37 -10.73 -6.39
CA LYS A 13 -8.13 -10.69 -7.17
C LYS A 13 -7.24 -11.89 -6.87
N ALA A 14 -7.06 -12.23 -5.60
CA ALA A 14 -6.27 -13.38 -5.18
C ALA A 14 -6.89 -14.70 -5.69
N LYS A 15 -8.21 -14.86 -5.57
CA LYS A 15 -8.92 -16.05 -6.08
C LYS A 15 -8.80 -16.21 -7.60
N ILE A 16 -8.93 -15.11 -8.35
CA ILE A 16 -8.78 -15.10 -9.81
C ILE A 16 -7.33 -15.40 -10.20
N ALA A 17 -6.35 -14.83 -9.50
CA ALA A 17 -4.94 -15.08 -9.74
C ALA A 17 -4.55 -16.54 -9.46
N LEU A 18 -5.07 -17.14 -8.38
CA LEU A 18 -4.89 -18.57 -8.08
C LEU A 18 -5.50 -19.45 -9.18
N ALA A 19 -6.74 -19.15 -9.58
CA ALA A 19 -7.41 -19.87 -10.67
C ALA A 19 -6.73 -19.68 -12.04
N ALA A 20 -5.90 -18.64 -12.21
CA ALA A 20 -5.08 -18.42 -13.40
C ALA A 20 -3.69 -19.10 -13.33
N MET A 21 -3.29 -19.55 -12.14
CA MET A 21 -2.11 -20.41 -11.94
C MET A 21 -2.47 -21.88 -12.12
N GLU A 22 -3.62 -22.29 -11.59
CA GLU A 22 -4.24 -23.57 -11.89
C GLU A 22 -4.64 -23.56 -13.37
N LYS A 23 -4.06 -24.46 -14.19
CA LYS A 23 -4.29 -24.49 -15.64
C LYS A 23 -5.70 -24.99 -16.03
N ASP A 24 -6.64 -24.98 -15.10
CA ASP A 24 -7.99 -25.53 -15.26
C ASP A 24 -8.93 -24.59 -16.02
N LYS A 25 -8.63 -23.29 -16.05
CA LYS A 25 -9.46 -22.29 -16.75
C LYS A 25 -8.60 -21.37 -17.60
N THR A 26 -9.07 -21.09 -18.79
CA THR A 26 -8.42 -20.13 -19.69
C THR A 26 -8.63 -18.70 -19.20
N PHE A 27 -7.70 -17.80 -19.53
CA PHE A 27 -7.86 -16.37 -19.22
C PHE A 27 -9.15 -15.77 -19.79
N ALA A 28 -9.63 -16.28 -20.93
CA ALA A 28 -10.85 -15.84 -21.59
C ALA A 28 -12.11 -16.25 -20.79
N GLU A 29 -12.14 -17.46 -20.25
CA GLU A 29 -13.25 -17.92 -19.40
C GLU A 29 -13.29 -17.17 -18.07
N LEU A 30 -12.13 -16.97 -17.43
CA LEU A 30 -12.04 -16.17 -16.20
C LEU A 30 -12.42 -14.71 -16.45
N ALA A 31 -12.03 -14.15 -17.59
CA ALA A 31 -12.41 -12.81 -18.02
C ALA A 31 -13.92 -12.66 -18.19
N SER A 32 -14.56 -13.66 -18.80
CA SER A 32 -16.02 -13.68 -18.99
C SER A 32 -16.77 -13.83 -17.67
N VAL A 33 -16.38 -14.80 -16.83
CA VAL A 33 -17.05 -15.10 -15.55
C VAL A 33 -16.94 -13.94 -14.55
N HIS A 34 -15.79 -13.28 -14.50
CA HIS A 34 -15.55 -12.20 -13.54
C HIS A 34 -15.74 -10.80 -14.15
N GLU A 35 -16.09 -10.70 -15.43
CA GLU A 35 -16.24 -9.48 -16.22
C GLU A 35 -15.01 -8.57 -16.11
N VAL A 36 -13.83 -9.15 -16.33
CA VAL A 36 -12.54 -8.48 -16.23
C VAL A 36 -11.73 -8.67 -17.49
N HIS A 37 -10.87 -7.71 -17.79
CA HIS A 37 -10.04 -7.80 -18.98
C HIS A 37 -8.94 -8.87 -18.77
N PRO A 38 -8.65 -9.73 -19.77
CA PRO A 38 -7.60 -10.75 -19.65
C PRO A 38 -6.23 -10.21 -19.24
N SER A 39 -5.89 -8.98 -19.63
CA SER A 39 -4.65 -8.33 -19.20
C SER A 39 -4.58 -8.14 -17.68
N GLN A 40 -5.70 -7.80 -17.03
CA GLN A 40 -5.76 -7.61 -15.57
C GLN A 40 -5.52 -8.93 -14.84
N ILE A 41 -6.05 -10.03 -15.36
CA ILE A 41 -5.81 -11.37 -14.81
C ILE A 41 -4.33 -11.73 -14.93
N SER A 42 -3.70 -11.41 -16.07
CA SER A 42 -2.27 -11.64 -16.27
C SER A 42 -1.40 -10.83 -15.31
N ASP A 43 -1.81 -9.59 -15.01
CA ASP A 43 -1.11 -8.73 -14.05
C ASP A 43 -1.26 -9.27 -12.62
N TRP A 44 -2.46 -9.69 -12.22
CA TRP A 44 -2.68 -10.27 -10.89
C TRP A 44 -1.94 -11.59 -10.70
N LYS A 45 -1.86 -12.43 -11.74
CA LYS A 45 -1.04 -13.64 -11.72
C LYS A 45 0.44 -13.31 -11.46
N LYS A 46 1.00 -12.35 -12.20
CA LYS A 46 2.39 -11.92 -12.01
C LYS A 46 2.64 -11.34 -10.61
N ILE A 47 1.70 -10.55 -10.10
CA ILE A 47 1.77 -10.02 -8.73
C ILE A 47 1.76 -11.17 -7.73
N LEU A 48 0.86 -12.13 -7.88
CA LEU A 48 0.79 -13.30 -7.00
C LEU A 48 2.08 -14.11 -7.04
N GLU A 49 2.63 -14.41 -8.22
CA GLU A 49 3.90 -15.12 -8.35
C GLU A 49 5.07 -14.37 -7.70
N LYS A 50 5.12 -13.04 -7.85
CA LYS A 50 6.18 -12.20 -7.28
C LYS A 50 6.04 -11.96 -5.79
N GLU A 51 4.84 -11.84 -5.26
CA GLU A 51 4.62 -11.40 -3.88
C GLU A 51 4.17 -12.54 -2.96
N ALA A 52 3.76 -13.70 -3.48
CA ALA A 52 3.33 -14.83 -2.66
C ALA A 52 4.39 -15.28 -1.65
N TYR A 53 5.68 -15.20 -2.01
CA TYR A 53 6.77 -15.55 -1.08
C TYR A 53 6.78 -14.66 0.18
N THR A 54 6.28 -13.42 0.07
CA THR A 54 6.23 -12.46 1.20
C THR A 54 5.22 -12.88 2.26
N LEU A 55 4.18 -13.65 1.89
CA LEU A 55 3.20 -14.19 2.83
C LEU A 55 3.83 -15.22 3.77
N PHE A 56 4.83 -15.96 3.29
CA PHE A 56 5.59 -16.94 4.05
C PHE A 56 6.85 -16.34 4.71
N SER A 57 7.26 -15.15 4.30
CA SER A 57 8.32 -14.39 4.95
C SER A 57 7.76 -13.66 6.18
N SER A 58 7.90 -14.26 7.36
CA SER A 58 7.41 -13.70 8.63
C SER A 58 8.01 -12.33 9.00
N GLY A 59 8.98 -11.81 8.22
CA GLY A 59 9.67 -10.54 8.47
C GLY A 59 9.10 -9.32 7.74
N SER A 60 8.25 -9.48 6.72
CA SER A 60 7.81 -8.33 5.90
C SER A 60 6.87 -7.37 6.65
N ARG A 61 5.84 -7.92 7.32
CA ARG A 61 4.92 -7.12 8.16
C ARG A 61 5.65 -6.43 9.31
N SER A 62 6.56 -7.15 9.97
CA SER A 62 7.37 -6.60 11.07
C SER A 62 8.28 -5.45 10.62
N LYS A 63 8.81 -5.48 9.39
CA LYS A 63 9.69 -4.41 8.89
C LYS A 63 8.91 -3.13 8.62
N GLU A 64 7.73 -3.22 8.04
CA GLU A 64 6.88 -2.04 7.81
C GLU A 64 6.37 -1.47 9.13
N GLU A 65 5.91 -2.32 10.06
CA GLU A 65 5.49 -1.90 11.40
C GLU A 65 6.61 -1.18 12.16
N LYS A 66 7.85 -1.67 12.09
CA LYS A 66 9.01 -1.00 12.68
C LYS A 66 9.30 0.34 12.04
N ARG A 67 9.19 0.43 10.71
CA ARG A 67 9.40 1.67 9.98
C ARG A 67 8.33 2.71 10.31
N VAL A 68 7.07 2.28 10.43
CA VAL A 68 5.96 3.14 10.86
C VAL A 68 6.22 3.65 12.29
N ALA A 69 6.56 2.77 13.22
CA ALA A 69 6.87 3.17 14.59
C ALA A 69 8.05 4.15 14.69
N GLU A 70 9.08 3.98 13.87
CA GLU A 70 10.22 4.90 13.79
C GLU A 70 9.80 6.28 13.27
N LEU A 71 8.98 6.32 12.21
CA LEU A 71 8.45 7.57 11.66
C LEU A 71 7.55 8.30 12.65
N GLU A 72 6.66 7.58 13.34
CA GLU A 72 5.79 8.14 14.39
C GLU A 72 6.61 8.76 15.52
N ARG A 73 7.69 8.09 15.95
CA ARG A 73 8.63 8.64 16.94
C ARG A 73 9.28 9.93 16.46
N MET A 74 9.76 9.97 15.21
CA MET A 74 10.39 11.17 14.65
C MET A 74 9.41 12.34 14.56
N ILE A 75 8.16 12.09 14.18
CA ILE A 75 7.10 13.10 14.14
C ILE A 75 6.90 13.69 15.54
N GLY A 76 6.72 12.85 16.56
CA GLY A 76 6.53 13.33 17.93
C GLY A 76 7.71 14.16 18.47
N GLN A 77 8.95 13.78 18.14
CA GLN A 77 10.12 14.59 18.51
C GLN A 77 10.10 15.97 17.85
N ARG A 78 9.76 16.03 16.56
CA ARG A 78 9.69 17.29 15.80
C ARG A 78 8.54 18.17 16.29
N GLU A 79 7.40 17.60 16.63
CA GLU A 79 6.26 18.33 17.19
C GLU A 79 6.62 18.97 18.54
N ALA A 80 7.28 18.23 19.42
CA ALA A 80 7.76 18.76 20.69
C ALA A 80 8.77 19.90 20.51
N GLU A 81 9.70 19.76 19.55
CA GLU A 81 10.67 20.81 19.23
C GLU A 81 9.98 22.06 18.65
N ILE A 82 8.99 21.90 17.76
CA ILE A 82 8.19 23.00 17.22
C ILE A 82 7.43 23.70 18.35
N GLU A 83 6.80 22.96 19.26
CA GLU A 83 6.08 23.53 20.39
C GLU A 83 7.00 24.32 21.31
N TRP A 84 8.18 23.78 21.59
CA TRP A 84 9.21 24.46 22.38
C TRP A 84 9.70 25.75 21.71
N LEU A 85 9.99 25.70 20.41
CA LEU A 85 10.39 26.89 19.64
C LEU A 85 9.28 27.95 19.60
N LYS A 86 8.02 27.54 19.40
CA LYS A 86 6.86 28.45 19.48
C LYS A 86 6.78 29.09 20.85
N LYS A 87 6.93 28.31 21.92
CA LYS A 87 6.91 28.82 23.30
C LYS A 87 7.99 29.89 23.48
N ILE A 88 9.23 29.61 23.11
CA ILE A 88 10.33 30.58 23.20
C ILE A 88 10.04 31.83 22.37
N SER A 89 9.56 31.68 21.14
CA SER A 89 9.20 32.81 20.29
C SER A 89 8.13 33.72 20.92
N HIS A 90 7.20 33.18 21.70
CA HIS A 90 6.22 33.99 22.44
C HIS A 90 6.83 34.69 23.65
N PHE A 91 7.87 34.10 24.27
CA PHE A 91 8.54 34.68 25.43
C PHE A 91 9.64 35.70 25.07
N LEU A 92 10.13 35.71 23.83
CA LEU A 92 11.13 36.69 23.40
C LEU A 92 10.47 38.01 22.98
N PRO A 93 10.75 39.14 23.66
CA PRO A 93 10.28 40.44 23.20
C PRO A 93 10.92 40.75 21.84
N SER A 94 10.09 41.13 20.85
CA SER A 94 10.58 41.53 19.53
C SER A 94 11.61 42.63 19.67
N GLN A 95 12.89 42.30 19.47
CA GLN A 95 13.94 43.28 19.28
C GLN A 95 13.69 43.93 17.92
N LYS A 96 12.84 44.97 17.89
CA LYS A 96 12.73 45.87 16.74
C LYS A 96 14.12 46.51 16.55
N LYS A 97 14.85 46.07 15.54
CA LYS A 97 16.05 46.78 15.07
C LYS A 97 15.60 48.09 14.44
N SER A 98 16.13 49.20 14.97
CA SER A 98 16.10 50.53 14.37
C SER A 98 17.04 50.61 13.17
#